data_AF-A0A914SAX5-F1
#
_entry.id   AF-A0A914SAX5-F1
#
_cell.length_a   1.000
_cell.length_b   1.000
_cell.length_c   1.000
_cell.angle_alpha   90.00
_cell.angle_beta   90.00
_cell.angle_gamma   90.00
#
_symmetry.space_group_name_H-M   'P 1'
#
loop_
_entity.id
_entity.type
_entity.pdbx_description
1 polymer ?
#
loop_
_entity_poly.entity_id
_entity_poly.type
_entity_poly.pdbx_seq_one_letter_code
_entity_poly.pdbx_strand_id
1 'polypeptide(L)' 'MDSVFRWRSTPVGTCSAACGQGEQHQKVECIRGFVDGSEEVVPDTECRGHARPNDRTSCYTDCSGRKWSYTEWSSVRD' A
#
# COMPACT_ATOMS: atom_id res chain seq x y z
N MET A 1 -0.80 11.26 31.67
CA MET A 1 -1.92 10.73 30.87
C MET A 1 -1.63 11.14 29.45
N ASP A 2 -0.70 10.45 28.81
CA ASP A 2 -0.07 10.95 27.59
C ASP A 2 -0.61 10.12 26.45
N SER A 3 -1.53 10.71 25.69
CA SER A 3 -2.06 10.12 24.47
C SER A 3 -1.54 10.88 23.25
N VAL A 4 -1.06 10.18 22.24
CA VAL A 4 -0.42 10.77 21.05
C VAL A 4 -1.34 10.61 19.85
N PHE A 5 -1.59 11.70 19.12
CA PHE A 5 -2.32 11.66 17.86
C PHE A 5 -1.36 11.41 16.70
N ARG A 6 -1.68 10.48 15.81
CA ARG A 6 -0.88 10.19 14.61
C ARG A 6 -1.73 9.64 13.48
N TRP A 7 -1.24 9.81 12.25
CA TRP A 7 -1.78 9.10 11.09
C TRP A 7 -1.36 7.63 11.13
N ARG A 8 -2.31 6.73 10.91
CA ARG A 8 -2.08 5.31 10.65
C ARG A 8 -2.41 5.01 9.19
N SER A 9 -1.48 4.35 8.53
CA SER A 9 -1.58 3.89 7.15
C SER A 9 -1.68 2.38 7.10
N THR A 10 -2.73 1.86 6.48
CA THR A 10 -2.93 0.42 6.28
C THR A 10 -3.17 0.13 4.80
N PRO A 11 -2.31 -0.66 4.13
CA PRO A 11 -2.55 -1.06 2.74
C PRO A 11 -3.90 -1.78 2.57
N VAL A 12 -4.61 -1.49 1.49
CA VAL A 12 -5.89 -2.09 1.14
C VAL A 12 -5.93 -2.50 -0.33
N GLY A 13 -6.53 -3.66 -0.59
CA GLY A 13 -6.61 -4.23 -1.95
C GLY A 13 -5.34 -4.96 -2.37
N THR A 14 -5.21 -5.22 -3.67
CA THR A 14 -4.07 -5.91 -4.28
C THR A 14 -3.11 -4.93 -4.93
N CYS A 15 -1.84 -5.33 -5.04
CA CYS A 15 -0.86 -4.57 -5.82
C CYS A 15 -1.30 -4.43 -7.28
N SER A 16 -1.13 -3.24 -7.87
CA SER A 16 -1.49 -2.98 -9.28
C SER A 16 -0.64 -3.80 -10.26
N ALA A 17 0.57 -4.15 -9.85
CA ALA A 17 1.48 -4.96 -10.63
C ALA A 17 1.24 -6.45 -10.37
N ALA A 18 1.06 -7.22 -11.44
CA ALA A 18 0.97 -8.67 -11.34
C ALA A 18 2.27 -9.29 -10.80
N CYS A 19 3.42 -8.70 -11.13
CA CYS A 19 4.68 -8.88 -10.43
C CYS A 19 5.58 -7.65 -10.61
N GLY A 20 6.62 -7.52 -9.81
CA GLY A 20 7.51 -6.38 -9.73
C GLY A 20 6.95 -5.27 -8.86
N GLN A 21 7.43 -4.06 -9.10
CA GLN A 21 6.97 -2.87 -8.40
C GLN A 21 5.61 -2.41 -8.93
N GLY A 22 4.70 -2.08 -8.02
CA GLY A 22 3.42 -1.47 -8.33
C GLY A 22 2.98 -0.51 -7.24
N GLU A 23 1.72 -0.13 -7.28
CA GLU A 23 1.07 0.69 -6.24
C GLU A 23 -0.18 -0.01 -5.74
N GLN A 24 -0.52 0.22 -4.48
CA GLN A 24 -1.80 -0.20 -3.89
C GLN A 24 -2.40 0.96 -3.11
N HIS A 25 -3.71 0.95 -2.93
CA HIS A 25 -4.38 1.92 -2.07
C HIS A 25 -4.00 1.67 -0.61
N GLN A 26 -4.05 2.71 0.22
CA GLN A 26 -3.91 2.62 1.67
C GLN A 26 -5.04 3.41 2.34
N LYS A 27 -5.60 2.83 3.39
CA LYS A 27 -6.49 3.54 4.30
C LYS A 27 -5.63 4.43 5.21
N VAL A 28 -5.95 5.71 5.26
CA VAL A 28 -5.29 6.70 6.12
C VAL A 28 -6.31 7.16 7.16
N GLU A 29 -6.06 6.84 8.43
CA GLU A 29 -6.93 7.16 9.56
C GLU A 29 -6.14 7.94 10.61
N CYS A 30 -6.76 8.95 11.22
CA CYS A 30 -6.21 9.54 12.43
C CYS A 30 -6.50 8.65 13.63
N ILE A 31 -5.49 8.41 14.46
CA ILE A 31 -5.64 7.60 15.67
C ILE A 31 -5.07 8.31 16.88
N ARG A 32 -5.69 8.03 18.04
CA ARG A 32 -5.19 8.36 19.36
C ARG A 32 -4.55 7.11 19.97
N GLY A 33 -3.24 7.13 20.17
CA GLY A 33 -2.51 6.08 20.89
C GLY A 33 -2.43 6.38 22.38
N PHE A 34 -2.65 5.38 23.21
CA PHE A 34 -2.58 5.47 24.68
C PHE A 34 -1.33 4.78 25.23
N VAL A 35 -0.93 5.10 26.46
CA VAL A 35 0.28 4.53 27.11
C VAL A 35 0.19 3.01 27.29
N ASP A 36 -1.02 2.47 27.41
CA ASP A 36 -1.27 1.02 27.49
C ASP A 36 -1.14 0.30 26.14
N GLY A 37 -0.83 1.04 25.06
CA GLY A 37 -0.68 0.51 23.71
C GLY A 37 -1.99 0.39 22.94
N SER A 38 -3.13 0.77 23.54
CA SER A 38 -4.39 0.80 22.82
C SER A 38 -4.43 1.96 21.81
N GLU A 39 -5.23 1.79 20.76
CA GLU A 39 -5.41 2.79 19.70
C GLU A 39 -6.89 2.97 19.41
N GLU A 40 -7.31 4.23 19.29
CA GLU A 40 -8.68 4.61 18.92
C GLU A 40 -8.67 5.40 17.62
N VAL A 41 -9.57 5.09 16.68
CA VAL A 41 -9.77 5.92 15.47
C VAL A 41 -10.56 7.16 15.87
N VAL A 42 -9.99 8.33 15.57
CA VAL A 42 -10.56 9.63 15.91
C VAL A 42 -10.73 10.47 14.64
N PRO A 43 -11.45 11.61 14.68
CA PRO A 43 -11.61 12.45 13.51
C PRO A 43 -10.26 12.97 12.97
N ASP A 44 -10.16 13.10 11.65
CA ASP A 44 -8.99 13.63 10.93
C ASP A 44 -8.53 15.01 11.44
N THR A 45 -9.41 15.77 12.10
CA THR A 45 -9.10 17.06 12.73
C THR A 45 -7.97 16.98 13.75
N GLU A 46 -7.89 15.88 14.51
CA GLU A 46 -6.90 15.71 15.59
C GLU A 46 -5.48 15.54 15.04
N CYS A 47 -5.34 15.06 13.80
CA CYS A 47 -4.04 14.84 13.15
C CYS A 47 -3.65 15.95 12.18
N ARG A 48 -4.42 17.06 12.09
CA ARG A 48 -4.14 18.17 11.13
C ARG A 48 -2.77 18.83 11.30
N GLY A 49 -2.18 18.74 12.50
CA GLY A 49 -0.82 19.21 12.78
C GLY A 49 0.29 18.33 12.18
N HIS A 50 -0.06 17.17 11.61
CA HIS A 50 0.88 16.22 11.04
C HIS A 50 0.61 16.03 9.54
N ALA A 51 1.67 15.81 8.77
CA ALA A 51 1.57 15.52 7.35
C ALA A 51 0.74 14.24 7.12
N ARG A 52 -0.39 14.37 6.43
CA ARG A 52 -1.25 13.24 6.07
C ARG A 52 -0.56 12.40 4.99
N PRO A 53 -0.40 11.08 5.20
CA PRO A 53 0.12 10.18 4.16
C PRO A 53 -0.72 10.22 2.88
N ASN A 54 -0.10 9.84 1.76
CA ASN A 54 -0.79 9.64 0.49
C ASN A 54 -1.80 8.49 0.59
N ASP A 55 -2.82 8.47 -0.27
CA ASP A 55 -3.82 7.42 -0.36
C ASP A 55 -3.33 6.17 -1.12
N ARG A 56 -2.13 6.23 -1.70
CA ARG A 56 -1.46 5.14 -2.41
C ARG A 56 -0.06 4.91 -1.83
N THR A 57 0.38 3.66 -1.83
CA THR A 57 1.72 3.25 -1.38
C THR A 57 2.34 2.28 -2.37
N SER A 58 3.68 2.22 -2.39
CA SER A 58 4.41 1.24 -3.17
C SER A 58 4.15 -0.18 -2.65
N CYS A 59 4.09 -1.13 -3.58
CA CYS A 59 4.02 -2.56 -3.29
C CYS A 59 4.95 -3.34 -4.22
N TYR A 60 5.33 -4.54 -3.78
CA TYR A 60 6.14 -5.45 -4.57
C TYR A 60 5.49 -6.84 -4.60
N THR A 61 5.36 -7.41 -5.79
CA THR A 61 4.89 -8.79 -5.99
C THR A 61 6.00 -9.59 -6.65
N ASP A 62 6.35 -10.77 -6.14
CA ASP A 62 7.47 -11.54 -6.67
C ASP A 62 7.24 -11.99 -8.14
N CYS A 63 8.26 -11.82 -8.99
CA CYS A 63 8.24 -12.21 -10.40
C CYS A 63 8.84 -13.59 -10.67
N SER A 64 9.46 -14.25 -9.69
CA SER A 64 10.34 -15.41 -9.90
C SER A 64 9.65 -16.61 -10.59
N GLY A 65 8.32 -16.68 -10.56
CA GLY A 65 7.53 -17.72 -11.26
C GLY A 65 7.16 -17.42 -12.72
N ARG A 66 7.42 -16.22 -13.25
CA ARG A 66 7.03 -15.85 -14.61
C ARG A 66 8.14 -16.14 -15.60
N LYS A 67 7.84 -16.94 -16.62
CA LYS A 67 8.76 -17.26 -17.72
C LYS A 67 8.11 -16.91 -19.05
N TRP A 68 8.91 -16.38 -19.96
CA TRP A 68 8.51 -16.21 -21.35
C TRP A 68 8.42 -17.60 -22.02
N SER A 69 7.36 -17.82 -22.79
CA SER A 69 7.25 -18.94 -23.72
C SER A 69 7.08 -18.41 -25.14
N TYR A 70 7.62 -19.15 -26.10
CA TYR A 70 7.50 -18.86 -27.52
C TYR A 70 6.77 -20.02 -28.22
N THR A 71 6.07 -19.70 -29.31
CA THR A 71 5.55 -20.70 -30.24
C THR A 71 6.59 -21.02 -31.31
N GLU A 72 6.39 -22.09 -32.07
CA GLU A 72 7.21 -22.39 -33.25
C GLU A 72 7.19 -21.21 -34.24
N TRP A 73 8.31 -21.03 -34.95
CA TRP A 73 8.46 -19.99 -35.96
C TRP A 73 7.59 -20.28 -37.20
N SER A 74 6.86 -19.27 -37.68
CA SER A 74 6.17 -19.35 -38.97
C SER A 74 7.14 -19.11 -40.12
N SER A 75 7.03 -19.90 -41.19
CA SER A 75 7.83 -19.67 -42.41
C SER A 75 7.48 -18.32 -43.05
N VAL A 76 8.52 -17.59 -43.45
CA VAL A 76 8.37 -16.40 -44.29
C VAL A 76 8.08 -16.89 -45.71
N ARG A 77 7.05 -16.33 -46.35
CA ARG A 77 6.76 -16.59 -47.77
C ARG A 77 7.57 -15.60 -48.61
N ASP A 78 8.32 -16.12 -49.57
CA ASP A 78 9.01 -15.37 -50.64
C ASP A 78 7.99 -14.90 -51.69
#